data_AF-A0AAD2KLP0-F1
#
_entry.id   AF-A0AAD2KLP0-F1
#
_cell.length_a   1.000
_cell.length_b   1.000
_cell.length_c   1.000
_cell.angle_alpha   90.00
_cell.angle_beta   90.00
_cell.angle_gamma   90.00
#
_symmetry.space_group_name_H-M   'P 1'
#
loop_
_entity.id
_entity.type
_entity.pdbx_description
1 polymer ?
#
loop_
_entity_poly.entity_id
_entity_poly.type
_entity_poly.pdbx_seq_one_letter_code
_entity_poly.pdbx_strand_id
1 'polypeptide(L)'
;MKNAAPTARSVPWQASHISEARSRVGLPQTDFAELLGVSVRTLQDWEQGRRTPSGAAKTLLQVAMMHPETLRELPPWPANEHAES
;
A
#
# COMPACT_ATOMS: atom_id res chain seq x y z
N MET A 1 -21.75 4.08 -34.00
CA MET A 1 -21.95 3.10 -32.91
C MET A 1 -20.84 3.29 -31.89
N LYS A 2 -21.17 3.52 -30.61
CA LYS A 2 -20.19 3.76 -29.54
C LYS A 2 -19.82 2.40 -28.91
N ASN A 3 -18.63 1.89 -29.22
CA ASN A 3 -18.14 0.67 -28.59
C ASN A 3 -17.71 1.02 -27.16
N ALA A 4 -18.49 0.57 -26.18
CA ALA A 4 -18.09 0.63 -24.79
C ALA A 4 -16.92 -0.34 -24.56
N ALA A 5 -15.82 0.16 -24.01
CA ALA A 5 -14.70 -0.66 -23.58
C ALA A 5 -15.17 -1.68 -22.51
N PRO A 6 -14.62 -2.90 -22.47
CA PRO A 6 -15.00 -3.90 -21.47
C PRO A 6 -14.70 -3.37 -20.07
N THR A 7 -15.72 -3.34 -19.20
CA THR A 7 -15.57 -3.10 -17.77
C THR A 7 -14.73 -4.24 -17.17
N ALA A 8 -13.42 -4.03 -17.07
CA ALA A 8 -12.53 -4.96 -16.40
C ALA A 8 -13.05 -5.16 -14.97
N ARG A 9 -13.58 -6.35 -14.67
CA ARG A 9 -13.87 -6.74 -13.29
C ARG A 9 -12.54 -6.67 -12.54
N SER A 10 -12.42 -5.74 -11.60
CA SER A 10 -11.26 -5.69 -10.71
C SER A 10 -11.16 -7.03 -10.00
N VAL A 11 -10.08 -7.77 -10.23
CA VAL A 11 -9.79 -8.97 -9.45
C VAL A 11 -9.77 -8.56 -7.98
N PRO A 12 -10.52 -9.24 -7.08
CA PRO A 12 -10.52 -8.86 -5.68
C PRO A 12 -9.10 -8.99 -5.13
N TRP A 13 -8.66 -7.97 -4.41
CA TRP A 13 -7.38 -8.00 -3.70
C TRP A 13 -7.39 -9.16 -2.71
N GLN A 14 -6.60 -10.18 -2.99
CA GLN A 14 -6.36 -11.26 -2.04
C GLN A 14 -5.37 -10.77 -0.98
N ALA A 15 -5.51 -11.28 0.23
CA ALA A 15 -4.62 -10.94 1.34
C ALA A 15 -3.13 -11.19 1.00
N SER A 16 -2.86 -12.22 0.20
CA SER A 16 -1.54 -12.56 -0.35
C SER A 16 -0.90 -11.42 -1.15
N HIS A 17 -1.67 -10.65 -1.92
CA HIS A 17 -1.14 -9.53 -2.71
C HIS A 17 -0.60 -8.39 -1.82
N ILE A 18 -1.12 -8.24 -0.60
CA ILE A 18 -0.73 -7.17 0.31
C ILE A 18 0.62 -7.49 0.95
N SER A 19 0.81 -8.75 1.37
CA SER A 19 2.12 -9.23 1.82
C SER A 19 3.15 -9.21 0.70
N GLU A 20 2.75 -9.56 -0.53
CA GLU A 20 3.63 -9.47 -1.69
C GLU A 20 4.07 -8.03 -1.98
N ALA A 21 3.13 -7.08 -1.95
CA ALA A 21 3.42 -5.66 -2.11
C ALA A 21 4.50 -5.20 -1.10
N ARG A 22 4.33 -5.50 0.19
CA ARG A 22 5.32 -5.17 1.23
C ARG A 22 6.68 -5.84 0.97
N SER A 23 6.67 -7.13 0.64
CA SER A 23 7.90 -7.88 0.33
C SER A 23 8.67 -7.28 -0.84
N ARG A 24 7.98 -6.74 -1.86
CA ARG A 24 8.64 -6.07 -2.99
C ARG A 24 9.27 -4.74 -2.63
N VAL A 25 8.64 -3.95 -1.76
CA VAL A 25 9.27 -2.73 -1.23
C VAL A 25 10.48 -3.10 -0.36
N GLY A 26 10.42 -4.23 0.34
CA GLY A 26 11.53 -4.73 1.18
C GLY A 26 11.54 -4.13 2.57
N LEU A 27 10.38 -3.70 3.07
CA LEU A 27 10.24 -3.09 4.39
C LEU A 27 9.62 -4.06 5.41
N PRO A 28 9.98 -3.94 6.70
CA PRO A 28 9.26 -4.62 7.77
C PRO A 28 7.84 -4.07 7.89
N GLN A 29 6.97 -4.79 8.62
CA GLN A 29 5.56 -4.45 8.74
C GLN A 29 5.32 -3.09 9.41
N THR A 30 6.18 -2.69 10.33
CA THR A 30 6.16 -1.38 11.01
C THR A 30 6.30 -0.25 10.00
N ASP A 31 7.39 -0.27 9.24
CA ASP A 31 7.79 0.81 8.36
C ASP A 31 6.85 0.89 7.16
N PHE A 32 6.38 -0.26 6.67
CA PHE A 32 5.37 -0.29 5.61
C PHE A 32 4.01 0.24 6.07
N ALA A 33 3.62 -0.02 7.32
CA ALA A 33 2.38 0.53 7.87
C ALA A 33 2.47 2.05 8.04
N GLU A 34 3.60 2.55 8.53
CA GLU A 34 3.90 3.98 8.64
C GLU A 34 3.87 4.67 7.27
N LEU A 35 4.55 4.09 6.27
CA LEU A 35 4.55 4.59 4.89
C LEU A 35 3.14 4.68 4.31
N LEU A 36 2.27 3.72 4.61
CA LEU A 36 0.87 3.71 4.16
C LEU A 36 -0.04 4.59 5.03
N GLY A 37 0.46 5.21 6.10
CA GLY A 37 -0.31 6.04 7.02
C GLY A 37 -1.36 5.24 7.83
N VAL A 38 -1.06 3.98 8.16
CA VAL A 38 -1.97 3.11 8.94
C VAL A 38 -1.25 2.45 10.11
N SER A 39 -2.02 1.95 11.08
CA SER A 39 -1.44 1.16 12.17
C SER A 39 -0.93 -0.20 11.67
N VAL A 40 0.09 -0.76 12.32
CA VAL A 40 0.56 -2.13 12.08
C VAL A 40 -0.59 -3.13 12.20
N ARG A 41 -1.50 -2.92 13.17
CA ARG A 41 -2.69 -3.74 13.37
C ARG A 41 -3.62 -3.71 12.16
N THR A 42 -3.80 -2.55 11.52
CA THR A 42 -4.57 -2.39 10.28
C THR A 42 -3.92 -3.16 9.14
N LEU A 43 -2.60 -3.03 8.95
CA LEU A 43 -1.87 -3.78 7.92
C LEU A 43 -1.97 -5.29 8.14
N GLN A 44 -1.87 -5.76 9.38
CA GLN A 44 -2.08 -7.18 9.74
C GLN A 44 -3.48 -7.69 9.41
N ASP A 45 -4.52 -6.89 9.66
CA ASP A 45 -5.90 -7.26 9.27
C ASP A 45 -6.04 -7.40 7.75
N TRP A 46 -5.33 -6.58 6.98
CA TRP A 46 -5.32 -6.66 5.53
C TRP A 46 -4.55 -7.88 5.03
N GLU A 47 -3.32 -8.09 5.50
CA GLU A 47 -2.48 -9.24 5.12
C GLU A 47 -3.08 -10.60 5.53
N GLN A 48 -3.97 -10.62 6.52
CA GLN A 48 -4.68 -11.83 6.97
C GLN A 48 -6.10 -11.93 6.40
N GLY A 49 -6.52 -10.98 5.55
CA GLY A 49 -7.83 -11.00 4.89
C GLY A 49 -9.02 -10.72 5.81
N ARG A 50 -8.80 -10.24 7.03
CA ARG A 50 -9.86 -9.87 7.98
C ARG A 50 -10.52 -8.54 7.62
N ARG A 51 -9.80 -7.64 6.95
CA ARG A 51 -10.32 -6.37 6.44
C ARG A 51 -9.81 -6.10 5.03
N THR A 52 -10.55 -5.27 4.31
CA THR A 52 -10.17 -4.81 2.97
C THR A 52 -9.56 -3.41 3.05
N PRO A 53 -8.46 -3.11 2.32
CA PRO A 53 -7.92 -1.76 2.24
C PRO A 53 -8.90 -0.78 1.59
N SER A 54 -8.78 0.51 1.94
CA SER A 54 -9.52 1.59 1.27
C SER A 54 -9.12 1.71 -0.20
N GLY A 55 -9.88 2.48 -1.00
CA GLY A 55 -9.54 2.72 -2.41
C GLY A 55 -8.14 3.32 -2.58
N ALA A 56 -7.80 4.36 -1.80
CA ALA A 56 -6.48 4.98 -1.82
C ALA A 56 -5.36 4.00 -1.41
N ALA A 57 -5.59 3.19 -0.37
CA ALA A 57 -4.62 2.17 0.05
C ALA A 57 -4.40 1.12 -1.04
N LYS A 58 -5.44 0.70 -1.78
CA LYS A 58 -5.29 -0.21 -2.93
C LYS A 58 -4.41 0.41 -4.03
N THR A 59 -4.57 1.71 -4.31
CA THR A 59 -3.70 2.40 -5.27
C THR A 59 -2.25 2.37 -4.81
N LEU A 60 -1.96 2.65 -3.54
CA LEU A 60 -0.60 2.58 -3.01
C LEU A 60 -0.03 1.15 -3.04
N LEU A 61 -0.85 0.13 -2.76
CA LEU A 61 -0.45 -1.27 -2.90
C LEU A 61 -0.14 -1.65 -4.36
N GLN A 62 -0.85 -1.08 -5.34
CA GLN A 62 -0.49 -1.24 -6.76
C GLN A 62 0.86 -0.59 -7.08
N VAL A 63 1.10 0.62 -6.57
CA VAL A 63 2.40 1.28 -6.74
C VAL A 63 3.50 0.43 -6.10
N ALA A 64 3.31 -0.09 -4.90
CA ALA A 64 4.24 -1.02 -4.24
C ALA A 64 4.54 -2.27 -5.08
N MET A 65 3.55 -2.76 -5.83
CA MET A 65 3.69 -3.95 -6.67
C MET A 65 4.45 -3.68 -7.98
N MET A 66 4.18 -2.54 -8.62
CA MET A 66 4.68 -2.19 -9.95
C MET A 66 5.98 -1.37 -9.92
N HIS A 67 6.10 -0.49 -8.92
CA HIS A 67 7.19 0.49 -8.74
C HIS A 67 7.63 0.54 -7.27
N PRO A 68 8.13 -0.57 -6.69
CA PRO A 68 8.51 -0.63 -5.28
C PRO A 68 9.60 0.39 -4.89
N GLU A 69 10.49 0.74 -5.81
CA GLU A 69 11.51 1.77 -5.65
C GLU A 69 10.94 3.13 -5.29
N THR A 70 9.82 3.53 -5.92
CA THR A 70 9.14 4.80 -5.65
C THR A 70 8.75 4.93 -4.18
N LEU A 71 8.28 3.84 -3.56
CA LEU A 71 7.90 3.86 -2.15
C LEU A 71 9.12 3.76 -1.23
N ARG A 72 10.16 3.01 -1.61
CA ARG A 72 11.39 2.89 -0.82
C ARG A 72 12.12 4.23 -0.69
N GLU A 73 12.01 5.09 -1.69
CA GLU A 73 12.66 6.40 -1.74
C GLU A 73 11.84 7.52 -1.08
N LEU A 74 10.61 7.23 -0.61
CA LEU A 74 9.81 8.25 0.06
C LEU A 74 10.44 8.64 1.40
N PRO A 75 10.68 9.94 1.65
CA PRO A 75 11.07 10.39 2.97
C PRO A 75 9.89 10.22 3.94
N PRO A 76 10.15 9.97 5.24
CA PRO A 76 9.11 9.99 6.26
C PRO A 76 8.45 11.37 6.31
N TRP A 77 7.13 11.39 6.50
CA TRP A 77 6.33 12.61 6.63
C TRP A 77 5.95 12.81 8.11
N PRO A 78 6.29 13.93 8.79
CA PRO A 78 7.11 15.07 8.39
C PRO A 78 8.60 14.80 8.63
N ALA A 79 9.43 15.08 7.64
CA ALA A 79 10.88 14.84 7.70
C ALA A 79 11.63 15.77 8.69
N ASN A 80 10.95 16.72 9.34
CA ASN A 80 11.56 17.75 10.19
C ASN A 80 10.49 18.66 10.84
N GLU A 81 10.07 18.37 12.08
CA GLU A 81 9.34 19.37 12.90
C GLU A 81 9.95 19.67 14.29
N HIS A 82 11.03 19.00 14.74
CA HIS A 82 11.68 19.36 16.01
C HIS A 82 13.22 19.18 16.01
N ALA A 83 13.91 19.68 14.98
CA ALA A 83 15.37 19.84 15.01
C ALA A 83 15.82 21.26 15.40
N GLU A 84 14.89 22.19 15.62
CA GLU A 84 15.19 23.55 16.12
C GLU A 84 14.16 23.95 17.17
N SER A 85 14.50 23.73 18.45
CA SER A 85 14.26 24.62 19.60
C SER A 85 14.99 24.07 20.83
#